data_AF-A0A1C1CBK7-F1
#
_entry.id   AF-A0A1C1CBK7-F1
#
_cell.length_a   1.000
_cell.length_b   1.000
_cell.length_c   1.000
_cell.angle_alpha   90.00
_cell.angle_beta   90.00
_cell.angle_gamma   90.00
#
_symmetry.space_group_name_H-M   'P 1'
#
loop_
_entity.id
_entity.type
_entity.pdbx_description
1 polymer ?
#
loop_
_entity_poly.entity_id
_entity_poly.type
_entity_poly.pdbx_seq_one_letter_code
_entity_poly.pdbx_strand_id
1 'polypeptide(L)'
;MLRFNQGRYIPHGSKLLTAFDAVSEGTSSQNIAQVLDAYGKITFVLLGEFQDIPPTATKTITLVGAVHGNPIAGSAEDLSDFGYAWFRLFGLGRKEGWFTGHPYEVIPGWLNGVQTGLQNLKAGKGGEEQVA
;
A
#
# COMPACT_ATOMS: atom_id res chain seq x y z
N MET A 1 16.00 7.55 11.74
CA MET A 1 16.03 6.28 12.49
C MET A 1 14.72 6.17 13.26
N LEU A 2 13.74 5.41 12.74
CA LEU A 2 12.52 5.11 13.49
C LEU A 2 12.89 4.21 14.67
N ARG A 3 12.74 4.71 15.90
CA ARG A 3 12.88 3.90 17.10
C ARG A 3 11.60 3.11 17.26
N PHE A 4 11.58 1.86 16.79
CA PHE A 4 10.56 0.91 17.21
C PHE A 4 10.72 0.73 18.71
N ASN A 5 9.75 1.24 19.47
CA ASN A 5 9.63 0.95 20.89
C ASN A 5 9.64 -0.57 21.04
N GLN A 6 10.29 -1.13 22.06
CA GLN A 6 10.65 -2.55 22.17
C GLN A 6 9.46 -3.53 22.32
N GLY A 7 8.26 -3.16 21.87
CA GLY A 7 7.18 -4.10 21.60
C GLY A 7 7.58 -4.96 20.41
N ARG A 8 8.13 -6.15 20.68
CA ARG A 8 8.25 -7.20 19.66
C ARG A 8 6.84 -7.50 19.13
N TYR A 9 6.57 -7.12 17.87
CA TYR A 9 5.30 -7.42 17.18
C TYR A 9 5.09 -8.92 16.94
N ILE A 10 6.15 -9.72 17.06
CA ILE A 10 6.12 -11.17 17.00
C ILE A 10 6.17 -11.69 18.44
N PRO A 11 5.13 -12.40 18.92
CA PRO A 11 5.15 -12.99 20.26
C PRO A 11 6.39 -13.86 20.49
N HIS A 12 6.84 -13.93 21.74
CA HIS A 12 8.04 -14.70 22.08
C HIS A 12 7.87 -16.18 21.73
N GLY A 13 8.85 -16.76 21.02
CA GLY A 13 8.80 -18.15 20.56
C GLY A 13 7.93 -18.37 19.31
N SER A 14 7.28 -17.33 18.78
CA SER A 14 6.55 -17.39 17.51
C SER A 14 7.44 -17.03 16.32
N LYS A 15 7.01 -17.46 15.14
CA LYS A 15 7.67 -17.21 13.85
C LYS A 15 6.81 -16.30 12.99
N LEU A 16 7.43 -15.39 12.24
CA LEU A 16 6.73 -14.64 11.21
C LEU A 16 6.67 -15.50 9.94
N LEU A 17 5.49 -15.98 9.57
CA LEU A 17 5.32 -16.88 8.43
C LEU A 17 4.93 -16.17 7.14
N THR A 18 4.39 -14.96 7.24
CA THR A 18 3.95 -14.16 6.09
C THR A 18 4.40 -12.72 6.23
N ALA A 19 4.76 -12.09 5.11
CA ALA A 19 5.07 -10.67 5.02
C ALA A 19 4.51 -10.05 3.74
N PHE A 20 4.12 -8.78 3.84
CA PHE A 20 3.73 -7.94 2.71
C PHE A 20 4.65 -6.73 2.68
N ASP A 21 5.54 -6.67 1.70
CA ASP A 21 6.45 -5.54 1.54
C ASP A 21 5.79 -4.46 0.66
N ALA A 22 5.15 -3.50 1.33
CA ALA A 22 4.51 -2.34 0.69
C ALA A 22 5.50 -1.26 0.21
N VAL A 23 6.80 -1.44 0.45
CA VAL A 23 7.86 -0.50 0.03
C VAL A 23 8.59 -1.08 -1.18
N SER A 24 9.05 -2.34 -1.09
CA SER A 24 9.76 -3.07 -2.14
C SER A 24 11.00 -2.34 -2.69
N GLU A 25 11.58 -1.43 -1.89
CA GLU A 25 12.70 -0.56 -2.26
C GLU A 25 13.62 -0.32 -1.06
N GLY A 26 14.85 0.10 -1.34
CA GLY A 26 15.85 0.40 -0.32
C GLY A 26 16.19 -0.82 0.53
N THR A 27 16.06 -0.70 1.85
CA THR A 27 16.40 -1.77 2.80
C THR A 27 15.18 -2.58 3.26
N SER A 28 14.03 -2.50 2.58
CA SER A 28 12.80 -3.16 3.03
C SER A 28 12.93 -4.68 3.07
N SER A 29 13.46 -5.29 1.99
CA SER A 29 13.76 -6.72 1.90
C SER A 29 14.71 -7.18 2.99
N GLN A 30 15.78 -6.42 3.25
CA GLN A 30 16.78 -6.69 4.28
C GLN A 30 16.18 -6.69 5.68
N ASN A 31 15.29 -5.74 5.96
CA ASN A 31 14.63 -5.64 7.26
C ASN A 31 13.65 -6.79 7.47
N ILE A 32 12.91 -7.18 6.44
CA ILE A 32 11.97 -8.31 6.52
C ILE A 32 12.72 -9.64 6.63
N ALA A 33 13.82 -9.83 5.91
CA ALA A 33 14.66 -11.02 5.96
C ALA A 33 15.17 -11.33 7.38
N GLN A 34 15.38 -10.31 8.22
CA GLN A 34 15.82 -10.48 9.61
C GLN A 34 14.75 -11.10 10.52
N VAL A 35 13.48 -11.07 10.14
CA VAL A 35 12.36 -11.49 11.00
C VAL A 35 11.47 -12.56 10.37
N LEU A 36 11.46 -12.69 9.04
CA LEU A 36 10.71 -13.70 8.32
C LEU A 36 11.33 -15.09 8.57
N ASP A 37 10.48 -16.09 8.82
CA ASP A 37 10.93 -17.48 8.88
C ASP A 37 11.58 -17.89 7.55
N ALA A 38 12.60 -18.74 7.60
CA ALA A 38 13.33 -19.18 6.40
C ALA A 38 12.42 -19.85 5.35
N TYR A 39 11.29 -20.44 5.76
CA TYR A 39 10.28 -21.04 4.88
C TYR A 39 8.99 -20.20 4.80
N GLY A 40 9.07 -18.92 5.20
CA GLY A 40 7.95 -17.99 5.15
C GLY A 40 7.55 -17.65 3.71
N LYS A 41 6.45 -16.91 3.60
CA LYS A 41 5.93 -16.37 2.34
C LYS A 41 6.02 -14.86 2.38
N ILE A 42 6.49 -14.27 1.30
CA ILE A 42 6.55 -12.82 1.16
C ILE A 42 6.04 -12.40 -0.20
N THR A 43 5.30 -11.30 -0.22
CA THR A 43 4.92 -10.65 -1.46
C THR A 43 5.39 -9.20 -1.51
N PHE A 44 5.76 -8.74 -2.70
CA PHE A 44 6.28 -7.40 -2.97
C PHE A 44 5.32 -6.64 -3.89
N VAL A 45 5.17 -5.34 -3.67
CA VAL A 45 4.35 -4.48 -4.54
C VAL A 45 5.08 -4.02 -5.81
N LEU A 46 6.41 -4.15 -5.85
CA LEU A 46 7.23 -3.85 -7.03
C LEU A 46 8.09 -5.06 -7.43
N LEU A 47 8.58 -5.06 -8.67
CA LEU A 47 9.58 -6.03 -9.12
C LEU A 47 10.96 -5.75 -8.52
N GLY A 48 11.75 -6.80 -8.32
CA GLY A 48 13.14 -6.70 -7.88
C GLY A 48 13.79 -8.06 -7.69
N GLU A 49 15.11 -8.06 -7.51
CA GLU A 49 15.91 -9.28 -7.32
C GLU A 49 15.78 -9.86 -5.89
N PHE A 50 15.43 -9.03 -4.90
CA PHE A 50 15.19 -9.40 -3.49
C PHE A 50 16.15 -10.46 -2.94
N GLN A 51 17.45 -10.24 -3.15
CA GLN A 51 18.52 -11.21 -2.83
C GLN A 51 18.68 -11.46 -1.32
N ASP A 52 18.27 -10.49 -0.49
CA ASP A 52 18.35 -10.62 0.97
C ASP A 52 17.37 -11.66 1.54
N ILE A 53 16.33 -12.00 0.77
CA ILE A 53 15.31 -12.94 1.21
C ILE A 53 15.80 -14.37 0.92
N PRO A 54 15.78 -15.27 1.93
CA PRO A 54 16.24 -16.64 1.78
C PRO A 54 15.62 -17.34 0.56
N PRO A 55 16.39 -18.15 -0.20
CA PRO A 55 15.87 -18.88 -1.36
C PRO A 55 14.83 -19.94 -0.98
N THR A 56 14.78 -20.35 0.29
CA THR A 56 13.79 -21.26 0.86
C THR A 56 12.43 -20.59 1.09
N ALA A 57 12.38 -19.26 1.14
CA ALA A 57 11.13 -18.53 1.28
C ALA A 57 10.39 -18.45 -0.06
N THR A 58 9.07 -18.53 -0.03
CA THR A 58 8.24 -18.31 -1.22
C THR A 58 8.08 -16.82 -1.46
N LYS A 59 8.49 -16.34 -2.63
CA LYS A 59 8.37 -14.95 -3.06
C LYS A 59 7.28 -14.84 -4.12
N THR A 60 6.37 -13.88 -3.97
CA THR A 60 5.40 -13.51 -5.00
C THR A 60 5.43 -12.01 -5.24
N ILE A 61 4.80 -11.55 -6.33
CA ILE A 61 4.63 -10.13 -6.62
C ILE A 61 3.11 -9.84 -6.60
N THR A 62 2.71 -8.82 -5.86
CA THR A 62 1.35 -8.28 -5.83
C THR A 62 1.35 -6.89 -6.45
N LEU A 63 1.50 -6.84 -7.77
CA LEU A 63 1.65 -5.60 -8.54
C LEU A 63 0.28 -5.05 -8.97
N VAL A 64 0.02 -3.77 -8.70
CA VAL A 64 -1.19 -3.08 -9.20
C VAL A 64 -1.26 -3.07 -10.73
N GLY A 65 -0.12 -3.05 -11.41
CA GLY A 65 -0.01 -3.12 -12.87
C GLY A 65 -0.71 -4.32 -13.53
N ALA A 66 -0.92 -5.43 -12.80
CA ALA A 66 -1.65 -6.60 -13.32
C ALA A 66 -3.10 -6.26 -13.72
N VAL A 67 -3.74 -5.30 -13.04
CA VAL A 67 -5.12 -4.89 -13.36
C VAL A 67 -5.22 -3.93 -14.56
N HIS A 68 -4.09 -3.60 -15.17
CA HIS A 68 -3.99 -2.76 -16.37
C HIS A 68 -3.50 -3.56 -17.59
N GLY A 69 -3.43 -4.89 -17.50
CA GLY A 69 -2.88 -5.73 -18.56
C GLY A 69 -1.39 -5.47 -18.82
N ASN A 70 -0.66 -4.96 -17.83
CA ASN A 70 0.75 -4.62 -18.01
C ASN A 70 1.61 -5.90 -18.04
N PRO A 71 2.32 -6.21 -19.14
CA PRO A 71 3.15 -7.41 -19.25
C PRO A 71 4.36 -7.40 -18.29
N ILE A 72 4.75 -6.23 -17.78
CA ILE A 72 5.81 -6.10 -16.77
C ILE A 72 5.37 -6.74 -15.45
N ALA A 73 4.09 -7.06 -15.24
CA ALA A 73 3.63 -7.74 -14.03
C ALA A 73 4.19 -9.17 -13.83
N GLY A 74 5.03 -9.66 -14.75
CA GLY A 74 5.67 -10.97 -14.63
C GLY A 74 4.62 -12.07 -14.71
N SER A 75 4.78 -13.15 -13.96
CA SER A 75 3.82 -14.27 -13.91
C SER A 75 2.42 -13.88 -13.38
N ALA A 76 2.18 -12.62 -13.05
CA ALA A 76 0.83 -12.17 -12.77
C ALA A 76 0.01 -12.29 -14.07
N GLU A 77 -1.01 -13.13 -14.04
CA GLU A 77 -2.01 -13.24 -15.10
C GLU A 77 -2.54 -11.84 -15.46
N ASP A 78 -2.99 -11.64 -16.69
CA ASP A 78 -3.73 -10.42 -17.03
C ASP A 78 -4.99 -10.35 -16.15
N LEU A 79 -4.98 -9.43 -15.18
CA LEU A 79 -6.08 -9.22 -14.24
C LEU A 79 -6.94 -8.02 -14.65
N SER A 80 -6.95 -7.64 -15.93
CA SER A 80 -7.76 -6.52 -16.43
C SER A 80 -9.26 -6.69 -16.13
N ASP A 81 -9.79 -7.91 -16.23
CA ASP A 81 -11.19 -8.20 -15.89
C ASP A 81 -11.47 -7.99 -14.40
N PHE A 82 -10.51 -8.35 -13.53
CA PHE A 82 -10.59 -8.08 -12.11
C PHE A 82 -10.56 -6.56 -11.83
N GLY A 83 -9.66 -5.83 -12.49
CA GLY A 83 -9.62 -4.37 -12.44
C GLY A 83 -10.92 -3.71 -12.87
N TYR A 84 -11.49 -4.18 -13.98
CA TYR A 84 -12.77 -3.72 -14.50
C TYR A 84 -13.90 -3.94 -13.50
N ALA A 85 -14.00 -5.13 -12.90
CA ALA A 85 -15.03 -5.43 -11.89
C ALA A 85 -14.99 -4.45 -10.70
N TRP A 86 -13.80 -4.19 -10.15
CA TRP A 86 -13.62 -3.21 -9.07
C TRP A 86 -13.97 -1.78 -9.49
N PHE A 87 -13.55 -1.37 -10.68
CA PHE A 87 -13.89 -0.05 -11.22
C PHE A 87 -15.41 0.14 -11.34
N ARG A 88 -16.12 -0.88 -11.84
CA ARG A 88 -17.59 -0.87 -11.92
C ARG A 88 -18.24 -0.84 -10.54
N LEU A 89 -17.72 -1.59 -9.57
CA LEU A 89 -18.23 -1.61 -8.20
C LEU A 89 -18.13 -0.22 -7.52
N PHE A 90 -16.99 0.45 -7.59
CA PHE A 90 -16.84 1.80 -7.03
C PHE A 90 -17.68 2.84 -7.77
N GLY A 91 -17.80 2.73 -9.10
CA GLY A 91 -18.71 3.56 -9.88
C GLY A 91 -20.17 3.39 -9.46
N LEU A 92 -20.59 2.14 -9.19
CA LEU A 92 -21.91 1.84 -8.64
C LEU A 92 -22.08 2.44 -7.24
N GLY A 93 -21.08 2.29 -6.38
CA GLY A 93 -21.13 2.87 -5.04
C GLY A 93 -21.23 4.37 -4.99
N ARG A 94 -20.56 5.04 -5.93
CA ARG A 94 -20.72 6.49 -6.09
C ARG A 94 -22.14 6.87 -6.54
N LYS A 95 -22.74 6.07 -7.44
CA LYS A 95 -24.11 6.30 -7.93
C LYS A 95 -25.15 6.06 -6.84
N GLU A 96 -24.98 5.02 -6.03
CA GLU A 96 -25.92 4.62 -4.97
C GLU A 96 -25.69 5.34 -3.64
N GLY A 97 -24.58 6.07 -3.51
CA GLY A 97 -24.27 6.91 -2.35
C GLY A 97 -23.55 6.21 -1.20
N TRP A 98 -23.27 4.90 -1.30
CA TRP A 98 -22.50 4.18 -0.26
C TRP A 98 -20.99 4.35 -0.40
N PHE A 99 -20.49 4.80 -1.55
CA PHE A 99 -19.08 5.15 -1.76
C PHE A 99 -18.95 6.64 -2.07
N THR A 100 -18.48 7.41 -1.10
CA THR A 100 -18.25 8.85 -1.22
C THR A 100 -16.76 9.15 -1.09
N GLY A 101 -16.34 10.26 -1.71
CA GLY A 101 -14.99 10.78 -1.50
C GLY A 101 -14.91 11.46 -0.13
N HIS A 102 -13.69 11.65 0.37
CA HIS A 102 -13.47 12.50 1.55
C HIS A 102 -14.04 13.91 1.30
N PRO A 103 -14.59 14.57 2.33
CA PRO A 103 -14.96 15.99 2.22
C PRO A 103 -13.75 16.82 1.81
N TYR A 104 -13.94 17.78 0.90
CA TYR A 104 -12.88 18.66 0.43
C TYR A 104 -13.37 20.10 0.33
N GLU A 105 -12.44 21.04 0.43
CA GLU A 105 -12.70 22.47 0.25
C GLU A 105 -11.95 22.96 -0.99
N VAL A 106 -12.64 23.69 -1.86
CA VAL A 106 -11.99 24.36 -3.00
C VAL A 106 -11.42 25.69 -2.53
N ILE A 107 -10.09 25.76 -2.44
CA ILE A 107 -9.41 27.01 -2.09
C ILE A 107 -9.38 27.93 -3.33
N PRO A 108 -9.93 29.15 -3.25
CA PRO A 108 -9.96 30.08 -4.38
C PRO A 108 -8.56 30.61 -4.73
N GLY A 109 -8.44 31.25 -5.89
CA GLY A 109 -7.18 31.84 -6.36
C GLY A 109 -6.31 30.90 -7.20
N TRP A 110 -6.86 29.76 -7.64
CA TRP A 110 -6.14 28.79 -8.47
C TRP A 110 -4.84 28.33 -7.77
N LEU A 111 -3.70 28.40 -8.46
CA LEU A 111 -2.41 28.03 -7.90
C LEU A 111 -1.99 28.92 -6.71
N ASN A 112 -2.53 30.14 -6.58
CA ASN A 112 -2.28 30.98 -5.41
C ASN A 112 -2.92 30.41 -4.12
N GLY A 113 -3.89 29.51 -4.26
CA GLY A 113 -4.53 28.82 -3.13
C GLY A 113 -3.71 27.66 -2.56
N VAL A 114 -2.66 27.18 -3.25
CA VAL A 114 -1.90 25.98 -2.86
C VAL A 114 -1.27 26.13 -1.47
N GLN A 115 -0.68 27.29 -1.15
CA GLN A 115 -0.09 27.52 0.17
C GLN A 115 -1.13 27.39 1.28
N THR A 116 -2.30 28.00 1.11
CA THR A 116 -3.41 27.93 2.07
C THR A 116 -3.91 26.50 2.22
N GLY A 117 -4.07 25.76 1.11
CA GLY A 117 -4.45 24.35 1.14
C GLY A 117 -3.46 23.49 1.94
N LEU A 118 -2.15 23.64 1.69
CA LEU A 118 -1.11 22.92 2.41
C LEU A 118 -1.03 23.31 3.89
N GLN A 119 -1.23 24.59 4.22
CA GLN A 119 -1.28 25.07 5.62
C GLN A 119 -2.49 24.51 6.36
N ASN A 120 -3.66 24.42 5.69
CA ASN A 120 -4.86 23.80 6.24
C ASN A 120 -4.63 22.32 6.51
N LEU A 121 -4.12 21.56 5.53
CA LEU A 121 -3.80 20.13 5.70
C LEU A 121 -2.81 19.91 6.84
N LYS A 122 -1.75 20.72 6.92
CA LYS A 122 -0.78 20.67 8.03
C LYS A 122 -1.42 20.95 9.40
N ALA A 123 -2.43 21.81 9.44
CA ALA A 123 -3.19 22.15 10.66
C ALA A 123 -4.33 21.16 10.96
N GLY A 124 -4.48 20.07 10.20
CA GLY A 124 -5.59 19.12 10.33
C GLY A 124 -6.94 19.69 9.88
N LYS A 125 -6.95 20.77 9.10
CA LYS A 125 -8.15 21.41 8.57
C LYS A 125 -8.39 20.94 7.14
N GLY A 126 -9.63 20.56 6.82
CA GLY A 126 -10.07 20.30 5.44
C GLY A 126 -10.29 18.84 5.06
N GLY A 127 -10.67 17.95 5.98
CA GLY A 127 -11.06 16.59 5.57
C GLY A 127 -11.54 15.62 6.66
N GLU A 128 -11.27 15.89 7.94
CA GLU A 128 -11.90 15.12 9.02
C GLU A 128 -13.20 15.80 9.40
N GLU A 129 -14.31 15.08 9.23
CA GLU A 129 -15.54 15.39 9.93
C GLU A 129 -15.17 15.57 11.41
N GLN A 130 -15.35 16.79 11.94
CA GLN A 130 -15.29 17.01 13.37
C GLN A 130 -16.47 16.24 13.97
N VAL A 131 -16.25 14.95 14.25
CA VAL A 131 -17.17 14.18 15.08
C VAL A 131 -17.04 14.76 16.47
N ALA A 132 -18.03 15.59 16.84
CA ALA A 132 -18.24 16.09 18.19
C ALA A 132 -18.73 14.97 19.11
#